data_AF-D0L4I1-F1
#
_entry.id   AF-D0L4I1-F1
#
_cell.length_a   1.000
_cell.length_b   1.000
_cell.length_c   1.000
_cell.angle_alpha   90.00
_cell.angle_beta   90.00
_cell.angle_gamma   90.00
#
_symmetry.space_group_name_H-M   'P 1'
#
loop_
_entity.id
_entity.type
_entity.pdbx_description
1 polymer ?
#
loop_
_entity_poly.entity_id
_entity_poly.type
_entity_poly.pdbx_seq_one_letter_code
_entity_poly.pdbx_strand_id
1 'polypeptide(L)'
;MSVLKRATTAVLVAAGIAAGTVAGTAPSQAAAPGDLQIQGNVECHFGQWGQPWNKAWYMYRYMTVRNVGGSTMHNVTLQEINGRSVFIKELKPGQTMSKWSARENRWVRPIETRWTGCWPSSITGYTIGAEAENLTNNFGYWQNWRRADNPPQGNNTGN
;
A
#
# COMPACT_ATOMS: atom_id res chain seq x y z
N MET A 1 16.82 48.75 -22.28
CA MET A 1 18.27 48.68 -22.03
C MET A 1 18.51 47.71 -20.87
N SER A 2 19.27 46.64 -21.15
CA SER A 2 20.08 45.78 -20.27
C SER A 2 19.37 45.12 -19.04
N VAL A 3 19.44 43.81 -18.77
CA VAL A 3 20.66 43.02 -18.51
C VAL A 3 20.36 41.49 -18.50
N LEU A 4 21.23 40.75 -19.20
CA LEU A 4 21.73 39.37 -19.05
C LEU A 4 20.79 38.14 -18.99
N LYS A 5 20.87 37.37 -20.09
CA LYS A 5 20.83 35.90 -20.10
C LYS A 5 21.96 35.32 -19.23
N ARG A 6 21.68 34.32 -18.39
CA ARG A 6 22.69 33.38 -17.90
C ARG A 6 22.40 31.98 -18.44
N ALA A 7 23.19 31.65 -19.45
CA ALA A 7 23.48 30.28 -19.85
C ALA A 7 24.45 29.68 -18.83
N THR A 8 24.20 28.43 -18.43
CA THR A 8 25.24 27.57 -17.87
C THR A 8 25.08 26.19 -18.50
N THR A 9 25.69 26.07 -19.67
CA THR A 9 26.13 24.81 -20.27
C THR A 9 27.21 24.19 -19.40
N ALA A 10 26.90 23.07 -18.73
CA ALA A 10 27.91 22.23 -18.12
C ALA A 10 28.49 21.30 -19.20
N VAL A 11 29.60 21.72 -19.81
CA VAL A 11 30.44 20.86 -20.65
C VAL A 11 31.32 20.04 -19.71
N LEU A 12 31.06 18.74 -19.60
CA LEU A 12 31.96 17.80 -18.92
C LEU A 12 32.96 17.26 -19.95
N VAL A 13 34.20 17.70 -19.81
CA VAL A 13 35.38 17.24 -20.54
C VAL A 13 35.78 15.87 -19.99
N ALA A 14 35.73 14.83 -20.83
CA ALA A 14 36.39 13.55 -20.56
C ALA A 14 37.59 13.41 -21.52
N ALA A 15 38.80 13.60 -21.00
CA ALA A 15 40.04 13.24 -21.68
C ALA A 15 40.27 11.72 -21.59
N GLY A 16 40.78 11.12 -22.67
CA GLY A 16 40.96 9.66 -22.88
C GLY A 16 41.80 8.95 -21.80
N ILE A 17 41.87 7.62 -21.77
CA ILE A 17 42.48 6.72 -22.76
C ILE A 17 41.97 5.28 -22.50
N ALA A 18 41.65 4.52 -23.56
CA ALA A 18 42.19 3.18 -23.87
C ALA A 18 41.26 2.42 -24.83
N ALA A 19 41.84 1.99 -25.96
CA ALA A 19 41.18 1.22 -27.00
C ALA A 19 40.76 -0.17 -26.49
N GLY A 20 39.50 -0.53 -26.75
CA GLY A 20 38.94 -1.85 -26.50
C GLY A 20 37.48 -1.85 -26.88
N THR A 21 37.15 -2.46 -28.01
CA THR A 21 35.79 -2.60 -28.56
C THR A 21 34.81 -3.15 -27.52
N VAL A 22 33.89 -2.33 -27.04
CA VAL A 22 32.55 -2.79 -26.65
C VAL A 22 31.56 -1.67 -26.98
N ALA A 23 30.53 -2.04 -27.74
CA ALA A 23 29.46 -1.17 -28.18
C ALA A 23 28.96 -0.26 -27.06
N GLY A 24 28.68 1.01 -27.40
CA GLY A 24 28.01 1.93 -26.51
C GLY A 24 26.72 1.30 -26.00
N THR A 25 26.75 0.86 -24.75
CA THR A 25 25.55 0.67 -23.97
C THR A 25 25.00 2.08 -23.75
N ALA A 26 24.05 2.47 -24.60
CA ALA A 26 23.05 3.45 -24.19
C ALA A 26 22.64 3.09 -22.76
N PRO A 27 22.44 4.06 -21.84
CA PRO A 27 22.01 3.72 -20.49
C PRO A 27 20.77 2.85 -20.65
N SER A 28 20.89 1.57 -20.30
CA SER A 28 19.70 0.77 -20.11
C SER A 28 18.93 1.58 -19.08
N GLN A 29 17.72 1.98 -19.45
CA GLN A 29 16.81 2.52 -18.46
C GLN A 29 16.57 1.35 -17.51
N ALA A 30 17.44 1.21 -16.49
CA ALA A 30 17.29 0.22 -15.47
C ALA A 30 15.90 0.46 -14.91
N ALA A 31 15.00 -0.51 -15.13
CA ALA A 31 13.67 -0.46 -14.55
C ALA A 31 13.88 -0.10 -13.06
N ALA A 32 13.26 1.00 -12.63
CA ALA A 32 13.40 1.41 -11.24
C ALA A 32 13.02 0.22 -10.35
N PRO A 33 13.74 0.00 -9.24
CA PRO A 33 13.67 -1.23 -8.48
C PRO A 33 12.24 -1.58 -8.06
N GLY A 34 12.00 -2.87 -7.90
CA GLY A 34 10.78 -3.39 -7.33
C GLY A 34 10.63 -2.96 -5.88
N ASP A 35 9.41 -2.60 -5.47
CA ASP A 35 9.13 -2.27 -4.07
C ASP A 35 7.65 -2.54 -3.77
N LEU A 36 7.42 -3.46 -2.84
CA LEU A 36 6.09 -3.76 -2.32
C LEU A 36 5.89 -3.02 -1.01
N GLN A 37 4.76 -2.35 -0.88
CA GLN A 37 4.32 -1.76 0.36
C GLN A 37 3.10 -2.51 0.87
N ILE A 38 3.25 -3.18 2.00
CA ILE A 38 2.09 -3.71 2.73
C ILE A 38 1.31 -2.55 3.35
N GLN A 39 0.00 -2.61 3.22
CA GLN A 39 -0.93 -1.60 3.74
C GLN A 39 -2.04 -2.30 4.50
N GLY A 40 -2.56 -1.67 5.53
CA GLY A 40 -3.62 -2.25 6.34
C GLY A 40 -4.21 -1.22 7.27
N ASN A 41 -5.30 -1.61 7.91
CA ASN A 41 -5.88 -0.85 9.00
C ASN A 41 -6.77 -1.74 9.87
N VAL A 42 -7.08 -1.23 11.06
CA VAL A 42 -8.10 -1.78 11.95
C VAL A 42 -8.99 -0.61 12.38
N GLU A 43 -10.25 -0.65 11.98
CA GLU A 43 -11.20 0.44 12.12
C GLU A 43 -12.50 -0.06 12.75
N CYS A 44 -13.18 0.83 13.44
CA CYS A 44 -14.49 0.56 14.02
C CYS A 44 -15.52 1.49 13.38
N HIS A 45 -16.58 0.91 12.83
CA HIS A 45 -17.61 1.65 12.13
C HIS A 45 -18.97 1.40 12.77
N PHE A 46 -19.85 2.40 12.69
CA PHE A 46 -21.25 2.24 13.02
C PHE A 46 -22.03 1.91 11.75
N GLY A 47 -22.70 0.76 11.74
CA GLY A 47 -23.40 0.25 10.56
C GLY A 47 -24.55 1.16 10.13
N GLN A 48 -24.48 1.56 8.87
CA GLN A 48 -25.48 2.40 8.22
C GLN A 48 -26.68 1.55 7.75
N TRP A 49 -27.78 2.22 7.45
CA TRP A 49 -28.97 1.57 6.91
C TRP A 49 -28.64 0.82 5.60
N GLY A 50 -29.15 -0.41 5.46
CA GLY A 50 -28.85 -1.29 4.32
C GLY A 50 -27.59 -2.16 4.45
N GLN A 51 -26.83 -2.05 5.56
CA GLN A 51 -25.71 -2.96 5.84
C GLN A 51 -26.11 -4.11 6.80
N PRO A 52 -25.39 -5.25 6.80
CA PRO A 52 -25.66 -6.36 7.72
C PRO A 52 -25.60 -5.98 9.20
N TRP A 53 -24.87 -4.92 9.54
CA TRP A 53 -24.66 -4.42 10.90
C TRP A 53 -25.47 -3.15 11.20
N ASN A 54 -26.62 -2.95 10.54
CA ASN A 54 -27.47 -1.77 10.75
C ASN A 54 -27.72 -1.51 12.25
N LYS A 55 -27.45 -0.29 12.72
CA LYS A 55 -27.54 0.14 14.13
C LYS A 55 -26.61 -0.59 15.10
N ALA A 56 -25.57 -1.27 14.62
CA ALA A 56 -24.56 -1.91 15.44
C ALA A 56 -23.16 -1.42 15.09
N TRP A 57 -22.28 -1.37 16.09
CA TRP A 57 -20.86 -1.22 15.85
C TRP A 57 -20.31 -2.51 15.23
N TYR A 58 -19.45 -2.38 14.23
CA TYR A 58 -18.70 -3.49 13.68
C TYR A 58 -17.22 -3.14 13.52
N MET A 59 -16.38 -4.13 13.77
CA MET A 59 -14.96 -4.07 13.49
C MET A 59 -14.72 -4.35 12.02
N TYR A 60 -13.83 -3.59 11.41
CA TYR A 60 -13.33 -3.79 10.06
C TYR A 60 -11.81 -3.78 10.10
N ARG A 61 -11.20 -4.89 9.73
CA ARG A 61 -9.74 -4.94 9.53
C ARG A 61 -9.42 -5.44 8.14
N TYR A 62 -8.34 -4.91 7.57
CA TYR A 62 -7.88 -5.33 6.27
C TYR A 62 -6.37 -5.24 6.13
N MET A 63 -5.85 -6.03 5.19
CA MET A 63 -4.50 -5.87 4.64
C MET A 63 -4.54 -6.00 3.12
N THR A 64 -3.63 -5.30 2.47
CA THR A 64 -3.36 -5.36 1.04
C THR A 64 -1.88 -5.08 0.79
N VAL A 65 -1.48 -5.19 -0.48
CA VAL A 65 -0.15 -4.80 -0.93
C VAL A 65 -0.31 -3.89 -2.14
N ARG A 66 0.52 -2.84 -2.20
CA ARG A 66 0.68 -1.97 -3.35
C ARG A 66 2.11 -2.09 -3.87
N ASN A 67 2.26 -2.22 -5.18
CA ASN A 67 3.56 -2.04 -5.81
C ASN A 67 3.84 -0.53 -5.90
N VAL A 68 4.79 -0.04 -5.12
CA VAL A 68 5.24 1.35 -5.10
C VAL A 68 6.56 1.55 -5.85
N GLY A 69 7.18 0.46 -6.31
CA GLY A 69 8.38 0.44 -7.12
C GLY A 69 8.13 0.79 -8.59
N GLY A 70 9.22 0.75 -9.36
CA GLY A 70 9.21 1.07 -10.79
C GLY A 70 9.05 -0.13 -11.72
N SER A 71 9.16 -1.35 -11.20
CA SER A 71 9.07 -2.61 -11.96
C SER A 71 7.89 -3.45 -11.53
N THR A 72 7.42 -4.31 -12.42
CA THR A 72 6.43 -5.34 -12.11
C THR A 72 7.01 -6.35 -11.11
N MET A 73 6.18 -6.76 -10.15
CA MET A 73 6.54 -7.76 -9.13
C MET A 73 5.86 -9.08 -9.43
N HIS A 74 6.58 -10.18 -9.36
CA HIS A 74 6.09 -11.52 -9.67
C HIS A 74 5.96 -12.37 -8.41
N ASN A 75 5.02 -13.32 -8.45
CA ASN A 75 4.76 -14.29 -7.38
C ASN A 75 4.50 -13.65 -6.01
N VAL A 76 3.80 -12.52 -6.00
CA VAL A 76 3.53 -11.75 -4.79
C VAL A 76 2.59 -12.54 -3.87
N THR A 77 3.07 -12.80 -2.66
CA THR A 77 2.29 -13.40 -1.57
C THR A 77 2.04 -12.36 -0.50
N LEU A 78 0.80 -12.27 -0.02
CA LEU A 78 0.40 -11.54 1.18
C LEU A 78 -0.06 -12.54 2.23
N GLN A 79 0.57 -12.51 3.40
CA GLN A 79 0.29 -13.42 4.51
C GLN A 79 -0.10 -12.63 5.75
N GLU A 80 -1.25 -12.96 6.35
CA GLU A 80 -1.56 -12.59 7.74
C GLU A 80 -0.93 -13.61 8.70
N ILE A 81 -0.25 -13.15 9.76
CA ILE A 81 0.32 -14.08 10.75
C ILE A 81 -0.82 -14.88 11.40
N ASN A 82 -0.68 -16.22 11.41
CA ASN A 82 -1.70 -17.17 11.88
C ASN A 82 -3.06 -17.02 11.18
N GLY A 83 -3.08 -16.44 9.98
CA GLY A 83 -4.31 -16.11 9.26
C GLY A 83 -4.25 -16.49 7.78
N ARG A 84 -4.99 -15.74 6.98
CA ARG A 84 -5.16 -16.01 5.55
C ARG A 84 -3.88 -15.70 4.76
N SER A 85 -3.62 -16.50 3.74
CA SER A 85 -2.62 -16.24 2.70
C SER A 85 -3.31 -15.93 1.37
N VAL A 86 -2.79 -14.96 0.62
CA VAL A 86 -3.26 -14.63 -0.73
C VAL A 86 -2.09 -14.48 -1.68
N PHE A 87 -2.15 -15.21 -2.78
CA PHE A 87 -1.12 -15.19 -3.82
C PHE A 87 -1.65 -14.56 -5.11
N ILE A 88 -0.80 -13.79 -5.78
CA ILE A 88 -1.02 -13.34 -7.16
C ILE A 88 0.24 -13.53 -7.99
N LYS A 89 0.05 -13.80 -9.28
CA LYS A 89 1.16 -14.05 -10.20
C LYS A 89 1.98 -12.80 -10.50
N GLU A 90 1.32 -11.66 -10.59
CA GLU A 90 1.92 -10.41 -11.05
C GLU A 90 1.22 -9.20 -10.42
N LEU A 91 2.01 -8.21 -9.99
CA LEU A 91 1.55 -6.91 -9.53
C LEU A 91 2.34 -5.80 -10.23
N LYS A 92 1.69 -5.05 -11.12
CA LYS A 92 2.35 -3.98 -11.90
C LYS A 92 2.59 -2.72 -11.05
N PRO A 93 3.53 -1.84 -11.44
CA PRO A 93 3.78 -0.57 -10.76
C PRO A 93 2.48 0.22 -10.52
N GLY A 94 2.30 0.69 -9.28
CA GLY A 94 1.13 1.44 -8.85
C GLY A 94 -0.12 0.62 -8.57
N GLN A 95 -0.17 -0.67 -8.97
CA GLN A 95 -1.32 -1.53 -8.71
C GLN A 95 -1.37 -2.02 -7.25
N THR A 96 -2.58 -2.37 -6.82
CA THR A 96 -2.82 -2.97 -5.51
C THR A 96 -3.42 -4.37 -5.67
N MET A 97 -3.24 -5.23 -4.67
CA MET A 97 -3.91 -6.54 -4.61
C MET A 97 -5.42 -6.45 -4.40
N SER A 98 -5.95 -5.25 -4.15
CA SER A 98 -7.39 -5.00 -4.02
C SER A 98 -8.08 -5.19 -5.38
N LYS A 99 -9.24 -5.83 -5.37
CA LYS A 99 -10.00 -6.14 -6.60
C LYS A 99 -11.40 -5.56 -6.51
N TRP A 100 -11.92 -5.06 -7.63
CA TRP A 100 -13.32 -4.69 -7.72
C TRP A 100 -14.19 -5.95 -7.69
N SER A 101 -15.15 -6.02 -6.77
CA SER A 101 -16.16 -7.08 -6.70
C SER A 101 -17.49 -6.54 -7.20
N ALA A 102 -17.93 -7.02 -8.37
CA ALA A 102 -19.25 -6.65 -8.90
C ALA A 102 -20.40 -7.11 -7.98
N ARG A 103 -20.21 -8.23 -7.26
CA ARG A 103 -21.19 -8.77 -6.32
C ARG A 103 -21.42 -7.84 -5.12
N GLU A 104 -20.35 -7.23 -4.62
CA GLU A 104 -20.40 -6.34 -3.46
C GLU A 104 -20.42 -4.85 -3.86
N ASN A 105 -20.41 -4.58 -5.16
CA ASN A 105 -20.32 -3.25 -5.77
C ASN A 105 -19.26 -2.34 -5.11
N ARG A 106 -18.09 -2.91 -4.80
CA ARG A 106 -17.00 -2.20 -4.10
C ARG A 106 -15.64 -2.83 -4.37
N TRP A 107 -14.59 -2.07 -4.06
CA TRP A 107 -13.23 -2.61 -3.94
C TRP A 107 -13.13 -3.49 -2.69
N VAL A 108 -12.74 -4.75 -2.89
CA VAL A 108 -12.52 -5.73 -1.84
C VAL A 108 -11.02 -5.92 -1.62
N ARG A 109 -10.61 -5.90 -0.36
CA ARG A 109 -9.21 -6.13 0.01
C ARG A 109 -8.94 -7.64 0.10
N PRO A 110 -7.72 -8.11 -0.25
CA PRO A 110 -7.42 -9.54 -0.32
C PRO A 110 -7.58 -10.25 1.04
N ILE A 111 -7.17 -9.59 2.12
CA ILE A 111 -7.42 -10.03 3.49
C ILE A 111 -8.32 -8.98 4.12
N GLU A 112 -9.54 -9.39 4.42
CA GLU A 112 -10.57 -8.53 4.99
C GLU A 112 -11.36 -9.35 6.01
N THR A 113 -11.59 -8.80 7.19
CA THR A 113 -12.41 -9.44 8.21
C THR A 113 -13.34 -8.40 8.83
N ARG A 114 -14.61 -8.78 8.98
CA ARG A 114 -15.66 -7.97 9.61
C ARG A 114 -16.35 -8.78 10.68
N TRP A 115 -16.56 -8.20 11.86
CA TRP A 115 -17.36 -8.82 12.91
C TRP A 115 -18.09 -7.78 13.74
N THR A 116 -19.18 -8.22 14.38
CA THR A 116 -19.99 -7.36 15.24
C THR A 116 -19.24 -7.01 16.52
N GLY A 117 -19.35 -5.75 16.94
CA GLY A 117 -18.70 -5.21 18.14
C GLY A 117 -17.39 -4.47 17.84
N CYS A 118 -16.99 -3.62 18.79
CA CYS A 118 -15.86 -2.70 18.63
C CYS A 118 -14.67 -3.06 19.53
N TRP A 119 -14.21 -4.31 19.54
CA TRP A 119 -13.17 -4.77 20.49
C TRP A 119 -11.74 -4.41 20.02
N PRO A 120 -10.79 -4.20 20.95
CA PRO A 120 -9.39 -4.07 20.58
C PRO A 120 -8.97 -5.26 19.72
N SER A 121 -8.33 -4.94 18.61
CA SER A 121 -8.00 -5.87 17.54
C SER A 121 -6.74 -5.40 16.86
N SER A 122 -6.00 -6.36 16.31
CA SER A 122 -4.84 -6.10 15.50
C SER A 122 -4.89 -6.94 14.23
N ILE A 123 -4.17 -6.47 13.23
CA ILE A 123 -3.86 -7.25 12.04
C ILE A 123 -2.38 -7.06 11.73
N THR A 124 -1.72 -8.15 11.41
CA THR A 124 -0.30 -8.13 11.11
C THR A 124 0.03 -9.18 10.08
N GLY A 125 1.03 -8.88 9.28
CA GLY A 125 1.35 -9.70 8.15
C GLY A 125 2.61 -9.24 7.47
N TYR A 126 2.98 -10.02 6.47
CA TYR A 126 4.08 -9.72 5.60
C TYR A 126 3.71 -9.97 4.15
N THR A 127 4.46 -9.35 3.25
CA THR A 127 4.44 -9.65 1.83
C THR A 127 5.83 -10.01 1.33
N ILE A 128 5.87 -10.86 0.31
CA ILE A 128 7.09 -11.27 -0.38
C ILE A 128 6.81 -11.36 -1.88
N GLY A 129 7.71 -10.83 -2.70
CA GLY A 129 7.79 -11.05 -4.14
C GLY A 129 9.00 -11.89 -4.55
N ALA A 130 9.15 -12.12 -5.86
CA ALA A 130 10.29 -12.84 -6.44
C ALA A 130 11.52 -11.93 -6.68
N GLU A 131 11.30 -10.63 -6.81
CA GLU A 131 12.33 -9.63 -7.07
C GLU A 131 13.00 -9.15 -5.78
N ALA A 132 14.10 -8.40 -5.91
CA ALA A 132 14.74 -7.73 -4.79
C ALA A 132 13.90 -6.51 -4.35
N GLU A 133 13.56 -6.44 -3.06
CA GLU A 133 12.61 -5.47 -2.49
C GLU A 133 13.18 -4.83 -1.21
N ASN A 134 12.58 -3.72 -0.78
CA ASN A 134 12.87 -3.17 0.54
C ASN A 134 12.08 -3.94 1.63
N LEU A 135 12.77 -4.80 2.37
CA LEU A 135 12.17 -5.62 3.43
C LEU A 135 11.46 -4.80 4.53
N THR A 136 11.81 -3.53 4.72
CA THR A 136 11.14 -2.67 5.71
C THR A 136 9.70 -2.34 5.31
N ASN A 137 9.39 -2.31 4.01
CA ASN A 137 8.03 -2.06 3.50
C ASN A 137 7.17 -3.32 3.45
N ASN A 138 7.77 -4.49 3.70
CA ASN A 138 7.13 -5.77 3.51
C ASN A 138 6.38 -6.27 4.73
N PHE A 139 6.67 -5.75 5.93
CA PHE A 139 6.01 -6.13 7.18
C PHE A 139 5.10 -5.01 7.70
N GLY A 140 3.94 -5.39 8.23
CA GLY A 140 2.96 -4.44 8.72
C GLY A 140 2.28 -4.91 10.01
N TYR A 141 1.98 -3.93 10.86
CA TYR A 141 1.20 -4.12 12.08
C TYR A 141 0.27 -2.93 12.26
N TRP A 142 -1.03 -3.22 12.36
CA TRP A 142 -2.07 -2.22 12.61
C TRP A 142 -2.95 -2.68 13.75
N GLN A 143 -3.41 -1.72 14.53
CA GLN A 143 -4.19 -1.96 15.72
C GLN A 143 -5.12 -0.78 15.97
N ASN A 144 -6.30 -1.05 16.50
CA ASN A 144 -7.18 -0.01 17.01
C ASN A 144 -6.99 0.14 18.52
N TRP A 145 -6.19 1.13 18.94
CA TRP A 145 -6.20 1.52 20.35
C TRP A 145 -7.48 2.34 20.60
N ARG A 146 -8.40 1.76 21.37
CA ARG A 146 -9.60 2.45 21.83
C ARG A 146 -9.21 3.70 22.64
N ARG A 147 -9.31 4.89 22.05
CA ARG A 147 -10.15 5.93 22.67
C ARG A 147 -11.47 5.91 21.90
N ALA A 148 -12.38 5.05 22.34
CA ALA A 148 -13.79 5.27 22.04
C ALA A 148 -14.16 6.55 22.80
N ASP A 149 -13.87 7.71 22.22
CA ASP A 149 -14.51 8.92 22.68
C ASP A 149 -16.00 8.64 22.53
N ASN A 150 -16.70 8.68 23.67
CA ASN A 150 -18.15 8.57 23.75
C ASN A 150 -18.74 9.33 22.53
N PRO A 151 -19.81 8.84 21.88
CA PRO A 151 -20.58 9.72 21.01
C PRO A 151 -20.83 10.99 21.83
N PRO A 152 -20.62 12.22 21.29
CA PRO A 152 -20.93 13.43 22.03
C PRO A 152 -22.31 13.21 22.60
N GLN A 153 -22.42 13.24 23.94
CA GLN A 153 -23.70 13.16 24.60
C GLN A 153 -24.57 14.22 23.91
N GLY A 154 -25.52 13.77 23.10
CA GLY A 154 -26.53 14.66 22.56
C GLY A 154 -27.12 15.33 23.78
N ASN A 155 -26.90 16.64 23.88
CA ASN A 155 -27.31 17.53 24.95
C ASN A 155 -28.39 16.92 25.86
N ASN A 156 -27.98 16.40 27.02
CA ASN A 156 -28.81 16.49 28.22
C ASN A 156 -28.83 17.97 28.64
N THR A 157 -29.47 18.82 27.84
CA THR A 157 -29.95 20.12 28.32
C THR A 157 -31.42 19.92 28.64
N GLY A 158 -31.69 19.81 29.94
CA GLY A 158 -33.05 19.96 30.43
C GLY A 158 -33.65 21.25 29.90
N ASN A 159 -34.88 21.13 29.42
CA ASN A 159 -35.92 22.14 29.56
C ASN A 159 -37.28 21.44 29.41
#